data_AF-A0A1U7IJ39-F1
#
_entry.id   AF-A0A1U7IJ39-F1
#
_cell.length_a   1.000
_cell.length_b   1.000
_cell.length_c   1.000
_cell.angle_alpha   90.00
_cell.angle_beta   90.00
_cell.angle_gamma   90.00
#
_symmetry.space_group_name_H-M   'P 1'
#
loop_
_entity.id
_entity.type
_entity.pdbx_description
1 polymer ?
#
loop_
_entity_poly.entity_id
_entity_poly.type
_entity_poly.pdbx_seq_one_letter_code
_entity_poly.pdbx_strand_id
1 'polypeptide(L)'
;MSNQNYSEITDDSEILDEYDFSQGVRGKYFQKYQNNNLATLTGIHFLVDSKARKTGVLLDIQKHHHLWLNALEESQSHANTFQFLIDEHGQKTAVMLDFKEHLKIWENIYDNLISEQLV
;
A
#
# COMPACT_ATOMS: atom_id res chain seq x y z
N MET A 1 -33.78 23.94 13.88
CA MET A 1 -32.52 24.55 13.37
C MET A 1 -31.41 24.13 14.31
N SER A 2 -30.38 23.46 13.75
CA SER A 2 -29.03 23.27 14.30
C SER A 2 -28.94 22.36 15.56
N ASN A 3 -28.03 21.41 15.71
CA ASN A 3 -26.75 21.15 15.05
C ASN A 3 -26.46 19.65 14.97
N GLN A 4 -25.80 19.27 13.88
CA GLN A 4 -25.18 17.97 13.66
C GLN A 4 -24.03 17.77 14.65
N ASN A 5 -24.11 16.73 15.49
CA ASN A 5 -22.94 16.13 16.11
C ASN A 5 -22.52 14.96 15.20
N TYR A 6 -21.68 15.25 14.21
CA TYR A 6 -20.87 14.20 13.57
C TYR A 6 -19.68 13.93 14.50
N SER A 7 -19.88 13.01 15.43
CA SER A 7 -18.81 12.32 16.13
C SER A 7 -18.52 11.01 15.40
N GLU A 8 -17.75 11.08 14.32
CA GLU A 8 -17.13 9.90 13.70
C GLU A 8 -15.67 10.24 13.45
N ILE A 9 -14.89 10.23 14.53
CA ILE A 9 -13.48 9.87 14.46
C ILE A 9 -13.48 8.37 14.69
N THR A 10 -13.85 7.60 13.67
CA THR A 10 -13.64 6.15 13.65
C THR A 10 -12.19 5.94 13.30
N ASP A 11 -11.38 5.81 14.34
CA ASP A 11 -10.14 5.03 14.43
C ASP A 11 -9.44 4.73 13.08
N ASP A 12 -8.69 5.72 12.55
CA ASP A 12 -7.77 5.53 11.41
C ASP A 12 -6.86 4.30 11.62
N SER A 13 -6.58 3.92 12.87
CA SER A 13 -5.78 2.74 13.21
C SER A 13 -6.44 1.41 12.81
N GLU A 14 -7.76 1.28 12.98
CA GLU A 14 -8.46 0.04 12.60
C GLU A 14 -8.55 -0.13 11.08
N ILE A 15 -8.63 0.99 10.35
CA ILE A 15 -8.62 1.01 8.88
C ILE A 15 -7.23 0.61 8.36
N LEU A 16 -6.17 1.17 8.96
CA LEU A 16 -4.78 0.86 8.59
C LEU A 16 -4.43 -0.62 8.83
N ASP A 17 -5.00 -1.24 9.87
CA ASP A 17 -4.84 -2.67 10.14
C ASP A 17 -5.39 -3.56 9.01
N GLU A 18 -6.30 -3.08 8.16
CA GLU A 18 -6.79 -3.83 7.00
C GLU A 18 -5.77 -3.96 5.86
N TYR A 19 -4.80 -3.04 5.82
CA TYR A 19 -3.73 -2.97 4.82
C TYR A 19 -2.40 -3.51 5.37
N ASP A 20 -2.26 -3.64 6.70
CA ASP A 20 -1.11 -4.28 7.34
C ASP A 20 -1.18 -5.80 7.26
N PHE A 21 -0.47 -6.35 6.27
CA PHE A 21 -0.35 -7.79 6.10
C PHE A 21 0.66 -8.46 7.06
N SER A 22 1.33 -7.69 7.93
CA SER A 22 2.40 -8.20 8.82
C SER A 22 1.87 -9.04 9.97
N GLN A 23 0.67 -8.75 10.46
CA GLN A 23 0.02 -9.54 11.52
C GLN A 23 -0.96 -10.58 10.96
N GLY A 24 -1.10 -10.68 9.63
CA GLY A 24 -2.11 -11.54 9.00
C GLY A 24 -3.54 -11.11 9.37
N VAL A 25 -3.75 -9.82 9.59
CA VAL A 25 -5.05 -9.28 10.00
C VAL A 25 -6.07 -9.55 8.89
N ARG A 26 -7.23 -10.07 9.30
CA ARG A 26 -8.36 -10.40 8.44
C ARG A 26 -9.15 -9.15 8.03
N GLY A 27 -8.46 -8.16 7.46
CA GLY A 27 -9.12 -7.04 6.78
C GLY A 27 -9.93 -7.52 5.58
N LYS A 28 -10.88 -6.70 5.11
CA LYS A 28 -11.75 -7.02 3.97
C LYS A 28 -10.95 -7.39 2.71
N TYR A 29 -9.78 -6.80 2.56
CA TYR A 29 -8.88 -7.02 1.43
C TYR A 29 -8.01 -8.27 1.56
N PHE A 30 -7.57 -8.63 2.77
CA PHE A 30 -6.86 -9.90 3.01
C PHE A 30 -7.71 -11.11 2.65
N GLN A 31 -9.01 -11.07 2.98
CA GLN A 31 -9.93 -12.16 2.62
C GLN A 31 -10.12 -12.27 1.10
N LYS A 32 -10.26 -11.14 0.39
CA LYS A 32 -10.34 -11.15 -1.08
C LYS A 32 -9.06 -11.72 -1.72
N TYR A 33 -7.89 -11.43 -1.14
CA TYR A 33 -6.61 -11.92 -1.62
C TYR A 33 -6.41 -13.42 -1.34
N GLN A 34 -6.71 -13.90 -0.13
CA GLN A 34 -6.58 -15.33 0.23
C GLN A 34 -7.59 -16.23 -0.47
N ASN A 35 -8.79 -15.73 -0.78
CA ASN A 35 -9.83 -16.51 -1.44
C ASN A 35 -9.62 -16.65 -2.97
N ASN A 36 -8.41 -16.36 -3.50
CA ASN A 36 -8.08 -16.41 -4.94
C ASN A 36 -8.97 -15.54 -5.84
N ASN A 37 -9.65 -14.52 -5.29
CA ASN A 37 -10.55 -13.63 -6.04
C ASN A 37 -9.88 -12.34 -6.53
N LEU A 38 -8.59 -12.16 -6.25
CA LEU A 38 -7.77 -11.08 -6.82
C LEU A 38 -6.77 -11.69 -7.80
N ALA A 39 -6.72 -11.16 -9.01
CA ALA A 39 -5.69 -11.49 -9.97
C ALA A 39 -4.32 -11.22 -9.34
N THR A 40 -3.29 -11.99 -9.73
CA THR A 40 -1.92 -11.71 -9.30
C THR A 40 -1.59 -10.24 -9.58
N LEU A 41 -1.30 -9.48 -8.51
CA LEU A 41 -0.95 -8.07 -8.59
C LEU A 41 0.42 -7.94 -9.28
N THR A 42 0.41 -7.85 -10.61
CA THR A 42 1.65 -7.77 -11.38
C THR A 42 2.40 -6.49 -11.03
N GLY A 43 3.73 -6.57 -10.83
CA GLY A 43 4.55 -5.44 -10.39
C GLY A 43 4.51 -5.16 -8.88
N ILE A 44 3.89 -6.06 -8.10
CA ILE A 44 3.82 -5.99 -6.64
C ILE A 44 4.46 -7.26 -6.06
N HIS A 45 5.50 -7.08 -5.24
CA HIS A 45 6.15 -8.18 -4.55
C HIS A 45 6.13 -7.94 -3.05
N PHE A 46 5.46 -8.81 -2.29
CA PHE A 46 5.48 -8.72 -0.83
C PHE A 46 6.86 -9.13 -0.30
N LEU A 47 7.37 -8.32 0.62
CA LEU A 47 8.57 -8.62 1.38
C LEU A 47 8.15 -9.33 2.66
N VAL A 48 8.86 -10.42 2.98
CA VAL A 48 8.57 -11.23 4.17
C VAL A 48 9.76 -11.27 5.10
N ASP A 49 9.49 -11.27 6.40
CA ASP A 49 10.51 -11.50 7.41
C ASP A 49 10.85 -13.00 7.57
N SER A 50 11.78 -13.28 8.48
CA SER A 50 12.20 -14.66 8.82
C SER A 50 11.09 -15.55 9.38
N LYS A 51 9.93 -14.98 9.75
CA LYS A 51 8.74 -15.68 10.23
C LYS A 51 7.63 -15.73 9.18
N ALA A 52 7.95 -15.43 7.92
CA ALA A 52 7.01 -15.36 6.79
C ALA A 52 5.90 -14.30 6.95
N ARG A 53 6.09 -13.29 7.80
CA ARG A 53 5.16 -12.16 7.93
C ARG A 53 5.44 -11.14 6.85
N LYS A 54 4.41 -10.63 6.19
CA LYS A 54 4.56 -9.60 5.14
C LYS A 54 4.85 -8.26 5.79
N THR A 55 6.10 -7.81 5.74
CA THR A 55 6.53 -6.57 6.42
C THR A 55 6.58 -5.36 5.50
N GLY A 56 6.37 -5.57 4.20
CA GLY A 56 6.37 -4.49 3.24
C GLY A 56 6.11 -4.98 1.83
N VAL A 57 6.32 -4.08 0.89
CA VAL A 57 6.12 -4.33 -0.53
C VAL A 57 7.23 -3.67 -1.35
N LEU A 58 7.66 -4.39 -2.39
CA LEU A 58 8.44 -3.83 -3.49
C LEU A 58 7.47 -3.55 -4.64
N LEU A 59 7.31 -2.26 -4.95
CA LEU A 59 6.48 -1.75 -6.02
C LEU A 59 7.35 -1.48 -7.25
N ASP A 60 7.02 -2.12 -8.37
CA ASP A 60 7.59 -1.81 -9.68
C ASP A 60 7.11 -0.43 -10.14
N ILE A 61 8.00 0.55 -10.13
CA ILE A 61 7.69 1.93 -10.52
C ILE A 61 7.51 2.01 -12.04
N GLN A 62 8.22 1.21 -12.83
CA GLN A 62 8.08 1.25 -14.28
C GLN A 62 6.67 0.84 -14.70
N LYS A 63 6.07 -0.08 -13.96
CA LYS A 63 4.70 -0.54 -14.19
C LYS A 63 3.65 0.38 -13.58
N HIS A 64 3.89 0.89 -12.38
CA HIS A 64 2.90 1.61 -11.55
C HIS A 64 3.28 3.06 -11.29
N HIS A 65 3.92 3.70 -12.27
CA HIS A 65 4.47 5.05 -12.12
C HIS A 65 3.42 6.08 -11.70
N HIS A 66 2.21 6.02 -12.29
CA HIS A 66 1.13 6.95 -11.97
C HIS A 66 0.59 6.75 -10.56
N LEU A 67 0.42 5.50 -10.12
CA LEU A 67 0.01 5.18 -8.74
C LEU A 67 1.02 5.69 -7.72
N TRP A 68 2.31 5.53 -8.03
CA TRP A 68 3.39 6.03 -7.19
C TRP A 68 3.36 7.56 -7.05
N LEU A 69 3.20 8.29 -8.16
CA LEU A 69 3.13 9.75 -8.14
C LEU A 69 1.91 10.26 -7.36
N ASN A 70 0.73 9.68 -7.60
CA ASN A 70 -0.49 10.07 -6.90
C ASN A 70 -0.35 9.87 -5.38
N ALA A 71 0.18 8.72 -4.97
CA ALA A 71 0.37 8.42 -3.55
C ALA A 71 1.40 9.35 -2.88
N LEU A 72 2.42 9.82 -3.62
CA LEU A 72 3.36 10.82 -3.12
C LEU A 72 2.73 12.20 -2.95
N GLU A 73 1.92 12.65 -3.91
CA GLU A 73 1.24 13.95 -3.84
C GLU A 73 0.30 14.01 -2.64
N GLU A 74 -0.47 12.95 -2.41
CA GLU A 74 -1.45 12.90 -1.32
C GLU A 74 -0.81 12.72 0.06
N SER A 75 0.34 12.06 0.16
CA SER A 75 0.98 11.74 1.44
C SER A 75 1.84 12.87 2.02
N GLN A 76 2.05 13.98 1.30
CA GLN A 76 2.99 15.07 1.64
C GLN A 76 4.37 14.56 2.11
N SER A 77 4.73 13.33 1.73
CA SER A 77 5.88 12.62 2.26
C SER A 77 7.14 13.02 1.53
N HIS A 78 8.21 13.20 2.29
CA HIS A 78 9.46 13.67 1.73
C HIS A 78 10.17 12.49 1.07
N ALA A 79 10.59 12.66 -0.19
CA ALA A 79 11.21 11.61 -1.01
C ALA A 79 12.46 10.93 -0.40
N ASN A 80 13.02 11.48 0.69
CA ASN A 80 14.22 10.99 1.35
C ASN A 80 13.98 9.81 2.31
N THR A 81 12.73 9.41 2.55
CA THR A 81 12.41 8.27 3.42
C THR A 81 12.31 6.94 2.67
N PHE A 82 12.32 6.98 1.33
CA PHE A 82 12.12 5.78 0.52
C PHE A 82 13.42 5.16 0.05
N GLN A 83 13.43 3.83 -0.01
CA GLN A 83 14.51 3.07 -0.60
C GLN A 83 14.11 2.63 -2.01
N PHE A 84 14.98 2.88 -2.97
CA PHE A 84 14.73 2.58 -4.38
C PHE A 84 15.70 1.50 -4.88
N LEU A 85 15.19 0.62 -5.74
CA LEU A 85 16.02 -0.18 -6.63
C LEU A 85 16.39 0.69 -7.82
N ILE A 86 17.69 0.75 -8.11
CA ILE A 86 18.26 1.55 -9.20
C ILE A 86 18.90 0.60 -10.21
N ASP A 87 18.68 0.85 -11.50
CA ASP A 87 19.34 0.08 -12.57
C ASP A 87 20.79 0.55 -12.84
N GLU A 88 21.44 -0.10 -13.79
CA GLU A 88 22.81 0.22 -14.22
C GLU A 88 22.96 1.62 -14.85
N HIS A 89 21.86 2.25 -15.25
CA HIS A 89 21.83 3.59 -15.82
C HIS A 89 21.45 4.67 -14.80
N GLY A 90 21.19 4.31 -13.55
CA GLY A 90 20.80 5.24 -12.49
C GLY A 90 19.30 5.51 -12.42
N GLN A 91 18.45 4.76 -13.14
CA GLN A 91 17.01 4.94 -13.12
C GLN A 91 16.34 4.16 -11.98
N LYS A 92 15.33 4.76 -11.36
CA LYS A 92 14.50 4.13 -10.33
C LYS A 92 13.57 3.10 -10.98
N THR A 93 13.77 1.83 -10.67
CA THR A 93 12.99 0.72 -11.23
C THR A 93 11.92 0.22 -10.26
N ALA A 94 12.20 0.24 -8.97
CA ALA A 94 11.24 -0.14 -7.94
C ALA A 94 11.44 0.67 -6.65
N VAL A 95 10.40 0.73 -5.83
CA VAL A 95 10.45 1.35 -4.49
C VAL A 95 10.02 0.34 -3.44
N MET A 96 10.74 0.33 -2.33
CA MET A 96 10.40 -0.46 -1.15
C MET A 96 9.59 0.38 -0.17
N LEU A 97 8.43 -0.15 0.22
CA LEU A 97 7.56 0.40 1.24
C LEU A 97 7.55 -0.56 2.43
N ASP A 98 8.23 -0.19 3.52
CA ASP A 98 8.05 -0.83 4.84
C ASP A 98 6.67 -0.46 5.40
N PHE A 99 5.85 -1.44 5.77
CA PHE A 99 4.51 -1.15 6.31
C PHE A 99 4.55 -0.38 7.62
N LYS A 100 5.60 -0.47 8.44
CA LYS A 100 5.68 0.31 9.68
C LYS A 100 5.81 1.81 9.41
N GLU A 101 6.44 2.18 8.30
CA GLU A 101 6.78 3.56 7.98
C GLU A 101 5.85 4.13 6.89
N HIS A 102 5.38 3.27 5.98
CA HIS A 102 4.76 3.66 4.73
C HIS A 102 3.36 3.06 4.54
N LEU A 103 2.69 2.62 5.61
CA LEU A 103 1.37 1.97 5.52
C LEU A 103 0.34 2.78 4.75
N LYS A 104 0.25 4.09 5.03
CA LYS A 104 -0.74 4.99 4.43
C LYS A 104 -0.51 5.21 2.93
N ILE A 105 0.76 5.19 2.51
CA ILE A 105 1.13 5.27 1.09
C ILE A 105 0.76 3.95 0.40
N TRP A 106 1.04 2.83 1.06
CA TRP A 106 0.66 1.52 0.54
C TRP A 106 -0.86 1.36 0.41
N GLU A 107 -1.64 1.79 1.40
CA GLU A 107 -3.10 1.79 1.37
C GLU A 107 -3.63 2.51 0.13
N ASN A 108 -3.16 3.74 -0.11
CA ASN A 108 -3.56 4.53 -1.27
C ASN A 108 -3.24 3.82 -2.59
N ILE A 109 -2.01 3.30 -2.73
CA ILE A 109 -1.59 2.55 -3.92
C ILE A 109 -2.46 1.31 -4.11
N TYR A 110 -2.75 0.60 -3.03
CA TYR A 110 -3.50 -0.65 -3.05
C TYR A 110 -4.98 -0.43 -3.39
N ASP A 111 -5.61 0.62 -2.86
CA ASP A 111 -6.98 0.99 -3.22
C ASP A 111 -7.12 1.34 -4.70
N ASN A 112 -6.18 2.14 -5.22
CA ASN A 112 -6.16 2.48 -6.63
C ASN A 112 -5.87 1.26 -7.52
N LEU A 113 -4.97 0.36 -7.11
CA LEU A 113 -4.71 -0.91 -7.81
C LEU A 113 -5.97 -1.77 -7.92
N ILE A 114 -6.74 -1.88 -6.83
CA ILE A 114 -7.98 -2.65 -6.83
C ILE A 114 -9.05 -1.97 -7.68
N SER A 115 -9.16 -0.65 -7.60
CA SER A 115 -10.09 0.13 -8.42
C SER A 115 -9.84 -0.11 -9.91
N GLU A 116 -8.58 -0.05 -10.35
CA GLU A 116 -8.19 -0.31 -11.74
C GLU A 116 -8.48 -1.74 -12.23
N GLN A 117 -8.47 -2.73 -11.33
CA GLN A 117 -8.77 -4.13 -11.69
C GLN A 117 -10.27 -4.45 -11.73
N LEU A 118 -11.12 -3.58 -11.16
CA LEU A 118 -12.58 -3.77 -11.13
C LEU A 118 -13.29 -3.09 -12.31
N VAL A 119 -12.57 -2.35 -13.15
CA VAL A 119 -13.06 -1.68 -14.38
C VAL A 119 -12.77 -2.55 -15.60
#